data_AF-A0A7R9MUM0-F1
#
_entry.id   AF-A0A7R9MUM0-F1
#
_cell.length_a   1.000
_cell.length_b   1.000
_cell.length_c   1.000
_cell.angle_alpha   90.00
_cell.angle_beta   90.00
_cell.angle_gamma   90.00
#
_symmetry.space_group_name_H-M   'P 1'
#
loop_
_entity.id
_entity.type
_entity.pdbx_description
1 polymer ?
#
loop_
_entity_poly.entity_id
_entity_poly.type
_entity_poly.pdbx_seq_one_letter_code
_entity_poly.pdbx_strand_id
1 'polypeptide(L)'
;KLEKLSISFCLQVSGASLQKLTKNFRTLSINTNDMTPDLVKYGAFGQLTKLTELVFDCTSLNLSDHELVKILEGCHQLKSIFIRYEHTKDHN
;
A
#
# COMPACT_ATOMS: atom_id res chain seq x y z
N LYS A 1 1.61 -2.80 -22.33
CA LYS A 1 0.85 -2.06 -21.29
C LYS A 1 1.50 -2.38 -19.94
N LEU A 2 1.69 -1.41 -19.05
CA LEU A 2 2.35 -1.67 -17.76
C LEU A 2 1.38 -2.39 -16.81
N GLU A 3 1.77 -3.55 -16.29
CA GLU A 3 0.93 -4.38 -15.40
C GLU A 3 1.56 -4.60 -14.01
N LYS A 4 2.85 -4.29 -13.87
CA LYS A 4 3.60 -4.41 -12.62
C LYS A 4 4.24 -3.08 -12.29
N LEU A 5 4.17 -2.68 -11.03
CA LEU A 5 4.83 -1.48 -10.52
C LEU A 5 5.50 -1.80 -9.19
N SER A 6 6.75 -1.38 -9.04
CA SER A 6 7.48 -1.42 -7.78
C SER A 6 7.91 -0.01 -7.42
N ILE A 7 7.53 0.46 -6.24
CA ILE A 7 7.91 1.76 -5.68
C ILE A 7 8.64 1.47 -4.38
N SER A 8 9.90 1.84 -4.30
CA SER A 8 10.73 1.62 -3.11
C SER A 8 11.68 2.79 -2.94
N PHE A 9 11.92 3.20 -1.69
CA PHE A 9 12.82 4.32 -1.37
C PHE A 9 12.47 5.62 -2.11
N CYS A 10 11.18 5.86 -2.33
CA CYS A 10 10.68 7.06 -2.97
C CYS A 10 10.20 8.03 -1.87
N LEU A 11 10.93 9.13 -1.68
CA LEU A 11 10.53 10.18 -0.74
C LEU A 11 9.19 10.79 -1.18
N GLN A 12 8.25 10.96 -0.24
CA GLN A 12 7.01 11.74 -0.41
C GLN A 12 5.96 11.20 -1.39
N VAL A 13 5.88 9.88 -1.60
CA VAL A 13 4.75 9.31 -2.35
C VAL A 13 3.49 9.36 -1.49
N SER A 14 2.54 10.22 -1.87
CA SER A 14 1.26 10.39 -1.16
C SER A 14 0.19 9.38 -1.61
N GLY A 15 -0.75 9.07 -0.71
CA GLY A 15 -1.90 8.23 -1.03
C GLY A 15 -2.70 8.74 -2.24
N ALA A 16 -2.88 10.06 -2.35
CA ALA A 16 -3.55 10.70 -3.47
C ALA A 16 -2.83 10.51 -4.81
N SER A 17 -1.50 10.43 -4.81
CA SER A 17 -0.71 10.18 -6.04
C SER A 17 -0.85 8.73 -6.49
N LEU A 18 -0.90 7.80 -5.54
CA LEU A 18 -1.17 6.39 -5.81
C LEU A 18 -2.58 6.17 -6.40
N GLN A 19 -3.54 7.02 -6.05
CA GLN A 19 -4.88 6.94 -6.65
C GLN A 19 -4.91 7.24 -8.15
N LYS A 20 -3.96 8.03 -8.64
CA LYS A 20 -3.85 8.38 -10.07
C LYS A 20 -3.17 7.27 -10.88
N LEU A 21 -2.62 6.25 -10.21
CA LEU A 21 -2.06 5.10 -10.89
C LEU A 21 -3.13 4.35 -11.69
N THR A 22 -2.73 3.81 -12.83
CA THR A 22 -3.66 3.18 -13.76
C THR A 22 -4.36 1.97 -13.12
N LYS A 23 -5.65 1.78 -13.41
CA LYS A 23 -6.43 0.62 -12.93
C LYS A 23 -6.01 -0.73 -13.55
N ASN A 24 -4.92 -0.79 -14.32
CA ASN A 24 -4.48 -2.00 -15.02
C ASN A 24 -3.38 -2.78 -14.30
N PHE A 25 -2.88 -2.29 -13.16
CA PHE A 25 -1.88 -3.01 -12.39
C PHE A 25 -2.45 -4.32 -11.83
N ARG A 26 -1.69 -5.41 -12.00
CA ARG A 26 -1.94 -6.73 -11.44
C ARG A 26 -1.05 -7.00 -10.23
N THR A 27 0.18 -6.52 -10.27
CA THR A 27 1.14 -6.61 -9.16
C THR A 27 1.60 -5.22 -8.75
N LEU A 28 1.52 -4.93 -7.45
CA LEU A 28 2.04 -3.71 -6.84
C LEU A 28 2.96 -4.09 -5.70
N SER A 29 4.17 -3.52 -5.69
CA SER A 29 5.09 -3.60 -4.57
C SER A 29 5.39 -2.19 -4.08
N ILE A 30 5.14 -1.93 -2.81
CA ILE A 30 5.39 -0.63 -2.17
C ILE A 30 6.17 -0.86 -0.88
N ASN A 31 7.25 -0.11 -0.72
CA ASN A 31 7.93 0.08 0.56
C ASN A 31 7.73 1.52 1.02
N THR A 32 7.21 1.69 2.22
CA THR A 32 6.74 2.97 2.76
C THR A 32 7.79 3.73 3.55
N ASN A 33 9.06 3.30 3.55
CA ASN A 33 10.08 3.83 4.46
C ASN A 33 10.17 5.38 4.47
N ASP A 34 9.67 6.07 3.44
CA ASP A 34 9.56 7.52 3.37
C ASP A 34 8.21 8.06 2.84
N MET A 35 7.13 7.30 3.04
CA MET A 35 5.77 7.67 2.62
C MET A 35 5.02 8.46 3.69
N THR A 36 4.07 9.30 3.26
CA THR A 36 3.22 10.06 4.17
C THR A 36 2.12 9.18 4.80
N PRO A 37 1.74 9.38 6.07
CA PRO A 37 0.65 8.62 6.73
C PRO A 37 -0.73 8.78 6.10
N ASP A 38 -0.89 9.64 5.09
CA ASP A 38 -2.17 9.91 4.43
C ASP A 38 -2.69 8.76 3.55
N LEU A 39 -1.87 7.72 3.29
CA LEU A 39 -2.27 6.51 2.56
C LEU A 39 -3.59 5.89 3.08
N VAL A 40 -3.78 5.88 4.40
CA VAL A 40 -4.99 5.34 5.06
C VAL A 40 -6.23 6.14 4.73
N LYS A 41 -6.11 7.47 4.68
CA LYS A 41 -7.24 8.40 4.49
C LYS A 41 -7.91 8.18 3.14
N TYR A 42 -7.15 7.71 2.16
CA TYR A 42 -7.56 7.62 0.77
C TYR A 42 -7.95 6.22 0.32
N GLY A 43 -7.84 5.18 1.16
CA GLY A 43 -7.99 3.79 0.68
C GLY A 43 -7.08 3.57 -0.52
N ALA A 44 -5.79 3.86 -0.37
CA ALA A 44 -4.89 4.18 -1.49
C ALA A 44 -4.81 3.11 -2.58
N PHE A 45 -5.20 1.86 -2.30
CA PHE A 45 -5.22 0.77 -3.28
C PHE A 45 -6.60 0.42 -3.82
N GLY A 46 -7.68 0.97 -3.24
CA GLY A 46 -9.06 0.61 -3.57
C GLY A 46 -9.47 0.82 -5.03
N GLN A 47 -8.90 1.82 -5.72
CA GLN A 47 -9.16 1.99 -7.16
C GLN A 47 -8.38 1.04 -8.07
N LEU A 48 -7.44 0.25 -7.54
CA LEU A 48 -6.67 -0.73 -8.28
C LEU A 48 -7.49 -2.01 -8.45
N THR A 49 -8.62 -1.90 -9.14
CA THR A 49 -9.65 -2.96 -9.23
C THR A 49 -9.19 -4.24 -9.94
N LYS A 50 -8.02 -4.22 -10.59
CA LYS A 50 -7.39 -5.39 -11.23
C LYS A 50 -6.19 -5.94 -10.47
N LEU A 51 -5.85 -5.34 -9.33
CA LEU A 51 -4.73 -5.78 -8.50
C LEU A 51 -5.02 -7.19 -7.99
N THR A 52 -4.11 -8.12 -8.26
CA THR A 52 -4.19 -9.51 -7.80
C THR A 52 -3.13 -9.84 -6.76
N GLU A 53 -2.03 -9.08 -6.75
CA GLU A 53 -0.90 -9.27 -5.85
C GLU A 53 -0.44 -7.93 -5.27
N LEU A 54 -0.32 -7.87 -3.94
CA LEU A 54 0.22 -6.71 -3.24
C LEU A 54 1.36 -7.15 -2.32
N VAL A 55 2.51 -6.51 -2.47
CA VAL A 55 3.61 -6.53 -1.50
C VAL A 55 3.63 -5.15 -0.85
N PHE A 56 3.31 -5.09 0.44
CA PHE A 56 3.21 -3.85 1.19
C PHE A 56 4.12 -3.90 2.41
N ASP A 57 5.25 -3.22 2.30
CA ASP A 57 6.20 -3.04 3.38
C ASP A 57 5.89 -1.72 4.07
N CYS A 58 5.16 -1.81 5.18
CA CYS A 58 4.59 -0.69 5.93
C CYS A 58 5.27 -0.48 7.29
N THR A 59 6.52 -0.92 7.45
CA THR A 59 7.27 -0.87 8.72
C THR A 59 7.45 0.54 9.29
N SER A 60 7.50 1.55 8.43
CA SER A 60 7.57 2.96 8.84
C SER A 60 6.22 3.58 9.19
N LEU A 61 5.11 2.89 8.89
CA LEU A 61 3.77 3.37 9.17
C LEU A 61 3.27 2.70 10.44
N ASN A 62 2.96 3.50 11.46
CA ASN A 62 2.31 3.00 12.67
C ASN A 62 0.80 2.80 12.40
N LEU A 63 0.47 1.76 11.62
CA LEU A 63 -0.90 1.42 11.25
C LEU A 63 -1.51 0.47 12.27
N SER A 64 -2.75 0.73 12.66
CA SER A 64 -3.61 -0.26 13.31
C SER A 64 -4.16 -1.28 12.31
N ASP A 65 -4.61 -2.44 12.80
CA ASP A 65 -5.25 -3.47 11.97
C ASP A 65 -6.43 -2.93 11.16
N HIS A 66 -7.22 -2.03 11.76
CA HIS A 66 -8.35 -1.39 11.09
C HIS A 66 -7.90 -0.50 9.92
N GLU A 67 -6.80 0.25 10.08
CA GLU A 67 -6.26 1.11 9.03
C GLU A 67 -5.67 0.29 7.88
N LEU A 68 -5.02 -0.83 8.20
CA LEU A 68 -4.51 -1.77 7.21
C LEU A 68 -5.66 -2.34 6.34
N VAL A 69 -6.77 -2.76 6.95
CA VAL A 69 -7.95 -3.23 6.21
C VAL A 69 -8.52 -2.11 5.32
N LYS A 70 -8.59 -0.89 5.84
CA LYS A 70 -9.13 0.27 5.11
C LYS A 70 -8.31 0.64 3.87
N ILE A 71 -6.98 0.47 3.91
CA ILE A 71 -6.10 0.69 2.76
C ILE A 71 -6.44 -0.25 1.58
N LEU A 72 -6.92 -1.45 1.89
CA LEU A 72 -7.21 -2.54 0.94
C LEU A 72 -8.67 -2.55 0.47
N GLU A 73 -9.52 -1.70 1.05
CA GLU A 73 -10.94 -1.63 0.71
C GLU A 73 -11.12 -1.27 -0.78
N GLY A 74 -11.77 -2.15 -1.54
CA GLY A 74 -11.97 -2.00 -2.99
C GLY A 74 -11.04 -2.85 -3.87
N CYS A 75 -10.00 -3.48 -3.31
CA CYS A 75 -9.14 -4.43 -4.02
C CYS A 75 -9.81 -5.82 -4.21
N HIS A 76 -11.00 -5.86 -4.83
CA HIS A 76 -11.83 -7.08 -4.92
C HIS A 76 -11.23 -8.25 -5.71
N GLN A 77 -10.18 -8.00 -6.51
CA GLN A 77 -9.47 -9.04 -7.27
C GLN A 77 -8.18 -9.50 -6.59
N LEU A 78 -7.85 -8.99 -5.40
CA LEU A 78 -6.64 -9.35 -4.68
C LEU A 78 -6.70 -10.83 -4.27
N LYS A 79 -5.68 -11.59 -4.65
CA LYS A 79 -5.55 -13.03 -4.37
C LYS A 79 -4.42 -13.33 -3.41
N SER A 80 -3.41 -12.48 -3.40
CA SER A 80 -2.23 -12.63 -2.56
C SER A 80 -1.83 -11.28 -1.99
N ILE A 81 -1.55 -11.26 -0.70
CA ILE A 81 -1.03 -10.10 0.00
C ILE A 81 0.14 -10.54 0.89
N PHE A 82 1.25 -9.83 0.78
CA PHE A 82 2.38 -9.94 1.68
C PHE A 82 2.55 -8.60 2.39
N ILE A 83 2.46 -8.61 3.72
CA ILE A 83 2.62 -7.41 4.54
C ILE A 83 3.87 -7.59 5.39
N ARG A 84 4.79 -6.64 5.29
CA ARG A 84 5.87 -6.49 6.25
C ARG A 84 5.49 -5.34 7.18
N TYR A 85 5.33 -5.66 8.45
CA TYR A 85 5.03 -4.73 9.52
C TYR A 85 6.06 -4.98 10.63
N GLU A 86 6.61 -3.92 11.20
CA GLU A 86 7.54 -4.01 12.32
C GLU A 86 6.83 -3.43 13.53
N HIS A 87 6.50 -4.31 14.49
CA HIS A 87 5.99 -3.88 15.78
C HIS A 87 7.19 -3.27 16.51
N THR A 88 7.33 -1.95 16.50
CA THR A 88 8.27 -1.30 17.42
C THR A 88 7.82 -1.68 18.82
N LYS A 89 8.58 -2.56 19.48
CA LYS A 89 8.47 -2.75 20.91
C LYS A 89 8.83 -1.42 21.53
N ASP A 90 7.89 -0.80 22.21
CA ASP A 90 8.20 0.20 23.23
C ASP A 90 9.13 -0.49 24.23
N HIS A 91 10.44 -0.29 24.07
CA HIS A 91 11.40 -0.60 25.10
C HIS A 91 11.37 0.59 26.07
N ASN A 92 10.77 0.33 27.24
CA ASN A 92 10.79 1.16 28.45
C ASN A 92 12.11 1.91 28.68
#